data_AF-A0AAJ6CNB2-F1
#
_entry.id   AF-A0AAJ6CNB2-F1
#
_cell.length_a   1.000
_cell.length_b   1.000
_cell.length_c   1.000
_cell.angle_alpha   90.00
_cell.angle_beta   90.00
_cell.angle_gamma   90.00
#
_symmetry.space_group_name_H-M   'P 1'
#
loop_
_entity.id
_entity.type
_entity.pdbx_description
1 polymer ?
#
loop_
_entity_poly.entity_id
_entity_poly.type
_entity_poly.pdbx_seq_one_letter_code
_entity_poly.pdbx_strand_id
1 'polypeptide(L)'
;MCLLRDTEGKRLDEKDAINIQHFLQNAYVEAYGQLVDALASCPALIGIELMNEPHRGYVNLYSFNRWNYLTDLHIGHYPSALQGLALGDGHSQMIPFYVKTWPVPSRLSHYTRVDPQGLSAWYKRSDPQSFPNTRKQDGCLWREHGVWDWDEKKQKPIVLQADYFHVDPRPGQQRRPVEWYRDFYAPFVQKFDQRVRRASPSLFLLVEPIPNEFMPRWGHDKEPHPCTTQTILPQPRPNNFVYAPHFYDLNVLFFKSYRGMSVNVQGLGRGMFLLCALYFGTWGLFRNYLHQITTLCRRGRDTLGQVPILLGEVGIPYDVNGSLIRKPGDYSVQATLLDALISAMEQNWVSFTLWNYNPSNTVAHGDVWNMEDFSIINLEPPARDKQNTHYDKIEYKGGRALDAIIRPYASKVAGIPKRTSWNRRTRTFTFSWQAMDTTSEAPKSAITEIFVPEYLTRGSVPEIVVKHGEYEFHALNQTLHVKTSDEPGAMYSVTIRFGVRTGTQPVISIGLALLVLLFALLSHLYVKRMV
;
A
#
# COMPACT_ATOMS: atom_id res chain seq x y z
N MET A 1 0.31 -32.98 16.09
CA MET A 1 1.02 -33.99 15.29
C MET A 1 0.36 -33.95 13.94
N CYS A 2 0.99 -33.44 12.88
CA CYS A 2 0.36 -33.42 11.56
C CYS A 2 1.33 -33.86 10.47
N LEU A 3 0.71 -34.55 9.50
CA LEU A 3 1.22 -35.11 8.25
C LEU A 3 2.04 -36.37 8.43
N LEU A 4 1.33 -37.50 8.39
CA LEU A 4 1.96 -38.81 8.31
C LEU A 4 2.21 -39.24 6.85
N ARG A 5 2.49 -38.31 5.92
CA ARG A 5 2.98 -38.65 4.58
C ARG A 5 4.01 -37.64 4.09
N ASP A 6 5.08 -38.12 3.46
CA ASP A 6 6.08 -37.27 2.81
C ASP A 6 5.63 -36.85 1.40
N THR A 7 6.46 -36.02 0.73
CA THR A 7 6.23 -35.53 -0.63
C THR A 7 6.19 -36.64 -1.69
N GLU A 8 6.61 -37.85 -1.35
CA GLU A 8 6.60 -39.04 -2.22
C GLU A 8 5.42 -39.97 -1.90
N GLY A 9 4.54 -39.56 -0.98
CA GLY A 9 3.34 -40.31 -0.59
C GLY A 9 3.59 -41.46 0.39
N LYS A 10 4.83 -41.65 0.87
CA LYS A 10 5.17 -42.66 1.87
C LYS A 10 4.45 -42.36 3.16
N ARG A 11 3.87 -43.39 3.77
CA ARG A 11 3.22 -43.27 5.09
C ARG A 11 4.29 -43.12 6.17
N LEU A 12 4.30 -41.97 6.81
CA LEU A 12 5.04 -41.69 8.03
C LEU A 12 4.24 -42.22 9.24
N ASP A 13 4.80 -42.22 10.44
CA ASP A 13 4.09 -42.57 11.67
C ASP A 13 4.21 -41.46 12.74
N GLU A 14 3.60 -41.64 13.90
CA GLU A 14 3.45 -40.56 14.90
C GLU A 14 4.79 -39.90 15.29
N LYS A 15 5.89 -40.65 15.27
CA LYS A 15 7.24 -40.12 15.56
C LYS A 15 7.76 -39.16 14.49
N ASP A 16 7.23 -39.23 13.27
CA ASP A 16 7.59 -38.36 12.15
C ASP A 16 6.68 -37.12 12.08
N ALA A 17 5.62 -37.07 12.89
CA ALA A 17 4.62 -36.02 12.82
C ALA A 17 5.19 -34.66 13.24
N ILE A 18 5.02 -33.66 12.39
CA ILE A 18 5.51 -32.30 12.64
C ILE A 18 4.38 -31.36 13.09
N ASN A 19 4.75 -30.25 13.74
CA ASN A 19 3.77 -29.22 14.09
C ASN A 19 3.26 -28.54 12.81
N ILE A 20 1.95 -28.29 12.71
CA ILE A 20 1.34 -27.68 11.51
C ILE A 20 1.92 -26.28 11.21
N GLN A 21 2.25 -25.49 12.25
CA GLN A 21 2.94 -24.21 12.08
C GLN A 21 4.29 -24.42 11.40
N HIS A 22 5.08 -25.40 11.86
CA HIS A 22 6.39 -25.70 11.27
C HIS A 22 6.23 -26.17 9.84
N PHE A 23 5.28 -27.06 9.55
CA PHE A 23 5.01 -27.52 8.19
C PHE A 23 4.67 -26.38 7.25
N LEU A 24 3.62 -25.61 7.56
CA LEU A 24 3.14 -24.53 6.70
C LEU A 24 4.20 -23.44 6.51
N GLN A 25 4.89 -23.04 7.59
CA GLN A 25 5.96 -22.05 7.47
C GLN A 25 7.17 -22.59 6.72
N ASN A 26 7.57 -23.86 6.93
CA ASN A 26 8.66 -24.47 6.15
C ASN A 26 8.30 -24.54 4.67
N ALA A 27 7.09 -25.01 4.34
CA ALA A 27 6.63 -25.11 2.96
C ALA A 27 6.59 -23.74 2.28
N TYR A 28 6.07 -22.72 2.97
CA TYR A 28 6.07 -21.33 2.46
C TYR A 28 7.49 -20.82 2.23
N VAL A 29 8.36 -20.92 3.25
CA VAL A 29 9.76 -20.46 3.16
C VAL A 29 10.52 -21.20 2.05
N GLU A 30 10.29 -22.50 1.90
CA GLU A 30 10.95 -23.30 0.87
C GLU A 30 10.41 -23.00 -0.53
N ALA A 31 9.11 -22.74 -0.69
CA ALA A 31 8.53 -22.35 -1.98
C ALA A 31 9.15 -21.04 -2.49
N TYR A 32 9.26 -20.01 -1.64
CA TYR A 32 9.94 -18.77 -1.99
C TYR A 32 11.45 -18.96 -2.12
N GLY A 33 12.05 -19.85 -1.34
CA GLY A 33 13.45 -20.25 -1.47
C GLY A 33 13.76 -20.81 -2.86
N GLN A 34 12.95 -21.75 -3.35
CA GLN A 34 13.09 -22.31 -4.70
C GLN A 34 12.88 -21.26 -5.79
N LEU A 35 11.93 -20.34 -5.61
CA LEU A 35 11.75 -19.22 -6.52
C LEU A 35 13.00 -18.34 -6.61
N VAL A 36 13.62 -18.02 -5.47
CA VAL A 36 14.86 -17.24 -5.43
C VAL A 36 16.01 -18.02 -6.05
N ASP A 37 16.14 -19.32 -5.77
CA ASP A 37 17.18 -20.17 -6.37
C ASP A 37 17.08 -20.16 -7.91
N ALA A 38 15.86 -20.26 -8.45
CA ALA A 38 15.61 -20.25 -9.88
C ALA A 38 15.88 -18.89 -10.54
N LEU A 39 15.73 -17.79 -9.79
CA LEU A 39 15.89 -16.42 -10.28
C LEU A 39 17.23 -15.79 -9.90
N ALA A 40 18.09 -16.49 -9.15
CA ALA A 40 19.31 -15.92 -8.55
C ALA A 40 20.27 -15.31 -9.59
N SER A 41 20.33 -15.86 -10.81
CA SER A 41 21.15 -15.33 -11.90
C SER A 41 20.50 -14.18 -12.66
N CYS A 42 19.24 -13.84 -12.39
CA CYS A 42 18.51 -12.77 -13.07
C CYS A 42 18.93 -11.40 -12.51
N PRO A 43 19.61 -10.52 -13.28
CA PRO A 43 20.05 -9.23 -12.77
C PRO A 43 18.90 -8.28 -12.41
N ALA A 44 17.68 -8.56 -12.89
CA ALA A 44 16.48 -7.79 -12.58
C ALA A 44 15.87 -8.16 -11.21
N LEU A 45 16.26 -9.30 -10.60
CA LEU A 45 15.84 -9.65 -9.25
C LEU A 45 16.63 -8.81 -8.24
N ILE A 46 16.04 -7.70 -7.81
CA ILE A 46 16.66 -6.79 -6.84
C ILE A 46 16.21 -7.05 -5.40
N GLY A 47 15.01 -7.60 -5.21
CA GLY A 47 14.44 -7.81 -3.88
C GLY A 47 13.29 -8.80 -3.89
N ILE A 48 12.87 -9.19 -2.68
CA ILE A 48 11.71 -10.05 -2.44
C ILE A 48 10.95 -9.56 -1.22
N GLU A 49 9.63 -9.56 -1.34
CA GLU A 49 8.73 -9.24 -0.25
C GLU A 49 8.33 -10.50 0.51
N LEU A 50 8.41 -10.41 1.84
CA LEU A 50 8.20 -11.56 2.72
C LEU A 50 6.77 -12.10 2.65
N MET A 51 5.78 -11.21 2.70
CA MET A 51 4.36 -11.55 2.81
C MET A 51 3.54 -10.28 2.62
N ASN A 52 2.47 -10.38 1.85
CA ASN A 52 1.46 -9.34 1.69
C ASN A 52 0.46 -9.35 2.87
N GLU A 53 0.19 -8.16 3.39
CA GLU A 53 -0.67 -7.77 4.50
C GLU A 53 -0.71 -8.81 5.64
N PRO A 54 0.40 -9.01 6.37
CA PRO A 54 0.46 -10.03 7.40
C PRO A 54 -0.57 -9.74 8.50
N HIS A 55 -1.18 -10.80 9.04
CA HIS A 55 -2.19 -10.69 10.08
C HIS A 55 -1.94 -11.69 11.22
N ARG A 56 -2.22 -11.26 12.46
CA ARG A 56 -1.95 -12.06 13.67
C ARG A 56 -2.99 -13.13 13.99
N GLY A 57 -4.09 -13.17 13.24
CA GLY A 57 -5.21 -14.05 13.52
C GLY A 57 -5.74 -13.81 14.94
N TYR A 58 -5.81 -14.88 15.74
CA TYR A 58 -6.21 -14.78 17.15
C TYR A 58 -5.05 -14.48 18.11
N VAL A 59 -3.78 -14.48 17.70
CA VAL A 59 -2.68 -14.16 18.63
C VAL A 59 -2.86 -12.73 19.16
N ASN A 60 -2.81 -12.57 20.48
CA ASN A 60 -3.17 -11.32 21.17
C ASN A 60 -4.59 -10.81 20.84
N LEU A 61 -5.56 -11.73 20.72
CA LEU A 61 -6.98 -11.42 20.47
C LEU A 61 -7.51 -10.33 21.41
N TYR A 62 -8.03 -9.23 20.86
CA TYR A 62 -8.56 -8.14 21.67
C TYR A 62 -9.67 -8.56 22.63
N SER A 63 -10.64 -9.34 22.15
CA SER A 63 -11.67 -9.95 22.98
C SER A 63 -12.39 -11.07 22.23
N PHE A 64 -12.88 -12.07 22.97
CA PHE A 64 -13.78 -13.08 22.41
C PHE A 64 -15.13 -12.52 21.96
N ASN A 65 -15.59 -11.43 22.58
CA ASN A 65 -16.94 -10.89 22.38
C ASN A 65 -16.98 -9.68 21.44
N ARG A 66 -15.83 -9.08 21.12
CA ARG A 66 -15.73 -7.89 20.28
C ARG A 66 -14.35 -7.74 19.68
N TRP A 67 -14.31 -7.07 18.55
CA TRP A 67 -13.07 -6.67 17.89
C TRP A 67 -12.64 -5.27 18.35
N ASN A 68 -11.45 -4.84 17.96
CA ASN A 68 -10.96 -3.51 18.26
C ASN A 68 -11.49 -2.52 17.22
N TYR A 69 -12.39 -1.63 17.66
CA TYR A 69 -13.03 -0.64 16.80
C TYR A 69 -12.05 0.33 16.10
N LEU A 70 -10.84 0.50 16.63
CA LEU A 70 -9.84 1.40 16.08
C LEU A 70 -8.95 0.76 15.01
N THR A 71 -8.79 -0.57 15.02
CA THR A 71 -7.86 -1.28 14.11
C THR A 71 -8.57 -2.20 13.12
N ASP A 72 -9.77 -2.67 13.45
CA ASP A 72 -10.44 -3.71 12.70
C ASP A 72 -11.56 -3.09 11.84
N LEU A 73 -11.70 -3.50 10.58
CA LEU A 73 -12.70 -2.92 9.67
C LEU A 73 -14.09 -3.52 9.91
N HIS A 74 -15.07 -2.69 10.31
CA HIS A 74 -16.43 -3.14 10.64
C HIS A 74 -17.41 -2.85 9.49
N ILE A 75 -17.68 -3.84 8.64
CA ILE A 75 -18.66 -3.71 7.54
C ILE A 75 -19.36 -5.05 7.26
N GLY A 76 -20.67 -5.00 7.02
CA GLY A 76 -21.46 -6.19 6.76
C GLY A 76 -21.62 -7.06 8.02
N HIS A 77 -21.71 -8.37 7.83
CA HIS A 77 -21.77 -9.33 8.93
C HIS A 77 -20.43 -9.36 9.68
N TYR A 78 -20.48 -9.09 10.98
CA TYR A 78 -19.28 -8.86 11.77
C TYR A 78 -19.27 -9.71 13.05
N PRO A 79 -19.16 -11.05 12.92
CA PRO A 79 -19.22 -11.96 14.08
C PRO A 79 -18.04 -11.72 15.02
N SER A 80 -18.26 -11.77 16.33
CA SER A 80 -17.16 -11.85 17.31
C SER A 80 -16.38 -13.16 17.16
N ALA A 81 -15.18 -13.24 17.73
CA ALA A 81 -14.40 -14.49 17.71
C ALA A 81 -15.21 -15.67 18.29
N LEU A 82 -15.92 -15.47 19.41
CA LEU A 82 -16.76 -16.51 20.02
C LEU A 82 -17.94 -16.91 19.13
N GLN A 83 -18.58 -15.94 18.47
CA GLN A 83 -19.66 -16.22 17.53
C GLN A 83 -19.15 -16.98 16.30
N GLY A 84 -17.98 -16.63 15.78
CA GLY A 84 -17.32 -17.35 14.68
C GLY A 84 -17.01 -18.80 15.05
N LEU A 85 -16.52 -19.05 16.27
CA LEU A 85 -16.26 -20.40 16.77
C LEU A 85 -17.55 -21.22 16.88
N ALA A 86 -18.64 -20.63 17.39
CA ALA A 86 -19.94 -21.28 17.51
C ALA A 86 -20.59 -21.57 16.15
N LEU A 87 -20.55 -20.61 15.22
CA LEU A 87 -21.01 -20.80 13.84
C LEU A 87 -20.22 -21.93 13.15
N GLY A 88 -18.91 -21.96 13.34
CA GLY A 88 -18.06 -23.02 12.81
C GLY A 88 -18.35 -24.40 13.39
N ASP A 89 -18.92 -24.49 14.59
CA ASP A 89 -19.37 -25.75 15.22
C ASP A 89 -20.84 -26.09 14.87
N GLY A 90 -21.50 -25.29 14.03
CA GLY A 90 -22.85 -25.53 13.54
C GLY A 90 -23.97 -24.85 14.34
N HIS A 91 -23.64 -24.01 15.30
CA HIS A 91 -24.62 -23.32 16.15
C HIS A 91 -25.04 -21.97 15.58
N SER A 92 -26.34 -21.70 15.48
CA SER A 92 -26.87 -20.41 15.02
C SER A 92 -26.50 -19.27 15.97
N GLN A 93 -26.15 -18.11 15.42
CA GLN A 93 -25.78 -16.91 16.17
C GLN A 93 -26.50 -15.66 15.66
N MET A 94 -26.76 -14.71 16.57
CA MET A 94 -27.20 -13.35 16.21
C MET A 94 -25.97 -12.47 15.93
N ILE A 95 -25.69 -12.23 14.65
CA ILE A 95 -24.50 -11.53 14.20
C ILE A 95 -24.81 -10.05 13.97
N PRO A 96 -24.01 -9.10 14.50
CA PRO A 96 -24.21 -7.69 14.20
C PRO A 96 -23.89 -7.40 12.72
N PHE A 97 -24.71 -6.58 12.10
CA PHE A 97 -24.51 -6.10 10.73
C PHE A 97 -24.17 -4.60 10.75
N TYR A 98 -23.00 -4.25 10.22
CA TYR A 98 -22.50 -2.87 10.18
C TYR A 98 -22.66 -2.24 8.79
N VAL A 99 -23.05 -0.96 8.78
CA VAL A 99 -23.16 -0.14 7.56
C VAL A 99 -22.20 1.05 7.64
N LYS A 100 -21.78 1.53 6.48
CA LYS A 100 -20.89 2.70 6.35
C LYS A 100 -21.57 3.96 6.85
N THR A 101 -20.86 4.80 7.61
CA THR A 101 -21.39 6.09 8.12
C THR A 101 -20.34 7.17 8.21
N TRP A 102 -20.76 8.41 8.42
CA TRP A 102 -19.89 9.56 8.62
C TRP A 102 -20.38 10.36 9.83
N PRO A 103 -19.50 10.85 10.75
CA PRO A 103 -18.03 10.82 10.73
C PRO A 103 -17.40 9.55 11.33
N VAL A 104 -18.16 8.71 12.01
CA VAL A 104 -17.69 7.40 12.49
C VAL A 104 -17.75 6.42 11.32
N PRO A 105 -16.64 5.75 10.94
CA PRO A 105 -16.55 4.97 9.69
C PRO A 105 -17.70 4.00 9.47
N SER A 106 -18.19 3.36 10.53
CA SER A 106 -19.37 2.49 10.45
C SER A 106 -20.27 2.64 11.68
N ARG A 107 -21.47 2.07 11.59
CA ARG A 107 -22.34 1.89 12.76
C ARG A 107 -23.06 0.56 12.67
N LEU A 108 -23.43 0.04 13.84
CA LEU A 108 -24.35 -1.08 13.93
C LEU A 108 -25.69 -0.69 13.30
N SER A 109 -26.15 -1.46 12.33
CA SER A 109 -27.46 -1.28 11.68
C SER A 109 -28.52 -2.15 12.32
N HIS A 110 -28.24 -3.45 12.47
CA HIS A 110 -29.18 -4.46 12.97
C HIS A 110 -28.40 -5.72 13.37
N TYR A 111 -29.11 -6.72 13.90
CA TYR A 111 -28.59 -8.07 14.07
C TYR A 111 -29.27 -9.01 13.08
N THR A 112 -28.49 -9.90 12.47
CA THR A 112 -28.96 -10.93 11.56
C THR A 112 -28.77 -12.30 12.22
N ARG A 113 -29.81 -13.12 12.22
CA ARG A 113 -29.66 -14.53 12.60
C ARG A 113 -28.94 -15.26 11.47
N VAL A 114 -27.74 -15.74 11.75
CA VAL A 114 -26.97 -16.62 10.86
C VAL A 114 -27.11 -18.04 11.38
N ASP A 115 -27.58 -18.96 10.54
CA ASP A 115 -27.88 -20.33 10.93
C ASP A 115 -27.17 -21.32 9.99
N PRO A 116 -26.10 -21.98 10.48
CA PRO A 116 -25.44 -23.06 9.74
C PRO A 116 -26.30 -24.32 9.57
N GLN A 117 -27.50 -24.39 10.19
CA GLN A 117 -28.40 -25.54 10.15
C GLN A 117 -27.74 -26.83 10.66
N GLY A 118 -26.87 -26.71 11.67
CA GLY A 118 -26.11 -27.83 12.22
C GLY A 118 -24.93 -28.29 11.36
N LEU A 119 -24.66 -27.63 10.22
CA LEU A 119 -23.46 -27.91 9.42
C LEU A 119 -22.23 -27.39 10.15
N SER A 120 -21.28 -28.29 10.40
CA SER A 120 -19.99 -27.96 11.02
C SER A 120 -18.94 -27.67 9.95
N ALA A 121 -18.07 -26.69 10.22
CA ALA A 121 -16.87 -26.43 9.43
C ALA A 121 -15.75 -27.45 9.72
N TRP A 122 -15.95 -28.34 10.69
CA TRP A 122 -14.94 -29.29 11.15
C TRP A 122 -15.26 -30.69 10.65
N TYR A 123 -14.26 -31.35 10.07
CA TYR A 123 -14.33 -32.77 9.74
C TYR A 123 -14.55 -33.62 10.99
N LYS A 124 -15.37 -34.66 10.85
CA LYS A 124 -15.50 -35.70 11.86
C LYS A 124 -14.31 -36.65 11.78
N ARG A 125 -13.98 -37.27 12.91
CA ARG A 125 -12.94 -38.32 12.95
C ARG A 125 -13.31 -39.54 12.11
N SER A 126 -14.60 -39.80 11.91
CA SER A 126 -15.11 -40.87 11.05
C SER A 126 -15.06 -40.56 9.56
N ASP A 127 -14.89 -39.30 9.16
CA ASP A 127 -14.90 -38.92 7.74
C ASP A 127 -13.67 -39.48 7.04
N PRO A 128 -13.73 -39.81 5.73
CA PRO A 128 -12.55 -40.26 4.97
C PRO A 128 -11.45 -39.19 5.01
N GLN A 129 -10.33 -39.51 5.63
CA GLN A 129 -9.25 -38.54 5.81
C GLN A 129 -8.11 -38.79 4.83
N SER A 130 -7.83 -37.82 3.97
CA SER A 130 -6.62 -37.80 3.15
C SER A 130 -5.36 -37.62 3.99
N PHE A 131 -5.51 -37.10 5.22
CA PHE A 131 -4.43 -36.85 6.17
C PHE A 131 -4.79 -37.41 7.55
N PRO A 132 -3.83 -38.02 8.26
CA PRO A 132 -4.03 -38.48 9.62
C PRO A 132 -4.37 -37.33 10.56
N ASN A 133 -5.46 -37.52 11.32
CA ASN A 133 -5.98 -36.54 12.26
C ASN A 133 -5.65 -36.94 13.70
N THR A 134 -5.08 -36.00 14.48
CA THR A 134 -4.74 -36.22 15.90
C THR A 134 -5.70 -35.55 16.87
N ARG A 135 -6.87 -35.12 16.39
CA ARG A 135 -7.97 -34.61 17.20
C ARG A 135 -8.53 -35.73 18.06
N LYS A 136 -8.71 -35.46 19.35
CA LYS A 136 -9.32 -36.40 20.29
C LYS A 136 -10.85 -36.32 20.26
N GLN A 137 -11.40 -35.22 19.79
CA GLN A 137 -12.84 -34.94 19.76
C GLN A 137 -13.25 -34.33 18.41
N ASP A 138 -14.50 -34.57 18.00
CA ASP A 138 -15.08 -33.92 16.82
C ASP A 138 -15.36 -32.43 17.11
N GLY A 139 -15.56 -31.64 16.07
CA GLY A 139 -15.94 -30.21 16.20
C GLY A 139 -14.74 -29.27 16.31
N CYS A 140 -14.91 -28.16 17.02
CA CYS A 140 -13.94 -27.07 17.05
C CYS A 140 -12.61 -27.36 17.77
N LEU A 141 -11.47 -27.04 17.13
CA LEU A 141 -10.13 -27.25 17.71
C LEU A 141 -9.96 -26.49 19.03
N TRP A 142 -10.42 -25.24 19.08
CA TRP A 142 -10.31 -24.43 20.30
C TRP A 142 -11.26 -24.91 21.41
N ARG A 143 -12.35 -25.61 21.07
CA ARG A 143 -13.21 -26.27 22.05
C ARG A 143 -12.51 -27.48 22.68
N GLU A 144 -11.82 -28.29 21.88
CA GLU A 144 -11.00 -29.41 22.38
C GLU A 144 -9.87 -28.93 23.32
N HIS A 145 -9.31 -27.74 23.08
CA HIS A 145 -8.32 -27.10 23.95
C HIS A 145 -8.93 -26.45 25.21
N GLY A 146 -10.26 -26.54 25.39
CA GLY A 146 -10.97 -25.94 26.52
C GLY A 146 -10.94 -24.42 26.51
N VAL A 147 -10.88 -23.78 25.34
CA VAL A 147 -10.89 -22.31 25.20
C VAL A 147 -12.30 -21.75 25.37
N TRP A 148 -13.27 -22.46 24.82
CA TRP A 148 -14.69 -22.12 24.84
C TRP A 148 -15.52 -23.42 24.83
N ASP A 149 -16.81 -23.31 25.14
CA ASP A 149 -17.76 -24.42 25.05
C ASP A 149 -19.19 -23.91 24.73
N TRP A 150 -20.10 -24.83 24.43
CA TRP A 150 -21.52 -24.55 24.24
C TRP A 150 -22.31 -24.84 25.53
N ASP A 151 -22.96 -23.80 26.09
CA ASP A 151 -23.86 -23.97 27.22
C ASP A 151 -25.21 -24.49 26.71
N GLU A 152 -25.43 -25.80 26.81
CA GLU A 152 -26.66 -26.46 26.34
C GLU A 152 -27.94 -25.93 27.01
N LYS A 153 -27.85 -25.44 28.25
CA LYS A 153 -29.03 -24.90 28.95
C LYS A 153 -29.40 -23.53 28.43
N LYS A 154 -28.40 -22.70 28.16
CA LYS A 154 -28.58 -21.31 27.69
C LYS A 154 -28.58 -21.19 26.17
N GLN A 155 -28.26 -22.26 25.45
CA GLN A 155 -28.12 -22.30 24.00
C GLN A 155 -27.23 -21.17 23.49
N LYS A 156 -26.03 -21.04 24.10
CA LYS A 156 -25.06 -19.98 23.75
C LYS A 156 -23.62 -20.43 23.97
N PRO A 157 -22.66 -19.84 23.25
CA PRO A 157 -21.26 -20.13 23.49
C PRO A 157 -20.76 -19.40 24.74
N ILE A 158 -19.84 -20.02 25.48
CA ILE A 158 -19.20 -19.48 26.68
C ILE A 158 -17.68 -19.58 26.58
N VAL A 159 -16.97 -18.56 27.09
CA VAL A 159 -15.50 -18.54 27.13
C VAL A 159 -15.05 -19.24 28.40
N LEU A 160 -14.11 -20.17 28.29
CA LEU A 160 -13.52 -20.90 29.41
C LEU A 160 -12.11 -20.40 29.76
N GLN A 161 -11.33 -19.95 28.77
CA GLN A 161 -9.99 -19.40 28.96
C GLN A 161 -9.85 -18.06 28.22
N ALA A 162 -10.10 -16.96 28.91
CA ALA A 162 -10.12 -15.62 28.32
C ALA A 162 -8.74 -15.13 27.83
N ASP A 163 -7.66 -15.61 28.44
CA ASP A 163 -6.27 -15.22 28.17
C ASP A 163 -5.54 -16.20 27.24
N TYR A 164 -6.21 -17.24 26.73
CA TYR A 164 -5.58 -18.34 25.96
C TYR A 164 -4.69 -17.86 24.81
N PHE A 165 -5.09 -16.78 24.13
CA PHE A 165 -4.34 -16.21 23.01
C PHE A 165 -3.35 -15.09 23.40
N HIS A 166 -3.23 -14.76 24.67
CA HIS A 166 -2.26 -13.80 25.20
C HIS A 166 -1.04 -14.47 25.83
N VAL A 167 -1.10 -15.78 26.01
CA VAL A 167 -0.04 -16.58 26.63
C VAL A 167 0.35 -17.74 25.74
N ASP A 168 1.47 -18.38 26.06
CA ASP A 168 1.87 -19.64 25.45
C ASP A 168 1.19 -20.81 26.16
N PRO A 169 0.18 -21.47 25.56
CA PRO A 169 -0.58 -22.53 26.21
C PRO A 169 0.14 -23.88 26.17
N ARG A 170 1.32 -23.98 25.57
CA ARG A 170 2.04 -25.25 25.41
C ARG A 170 2.55 -25.76 26.77
N PRO A 171 2.52 -27.09 27.02
CA PRO A 171 3.08 -27.67 28.24
C PRO A 171 4.54 -27.22 28.46
N GLY A 172 4.89 -26.88 29.70
CA GLY A 172 6.24 -26.43 30.08
C GLY A 172 6.53 -24.95 29.80
N GLN A 173 5.67 -24.22 29.10
CA GLN A 173 5.87 -22.78 28.82
C GLN A 173 5.32 -21.84 29.91
N GLN A 174 4.72 -22.43 30.95
CA GLN A 174 4.23 -21.72 32.15
C GLN A 174 3.30 -20.54 31.84
N ARG A 175 2.54 -20.60 30.73
CA ARG A 175 1.65 -19.51 30.28
C ARG A 175 2.37 -18.16 30.18
N ARG A 176 3.63 -18.18 29.71
CA ARG A 176 4.39 -16.95 29.43
C ARG A 176 3.58 -16.02 28.50
N PRO A 177 3.48 -14.71 28.79
CA PRO A 177 2.86 -13.76 27.87
C PRO A 177 3.56 -13.74 26.51
N VAL A 178 2.76 -13.82 25.45
CA VAL A 178 3.25 -13.77 24.06
C VAL A 178 2.92 -12.43 23.42
N GLU A 179 3.73 -12.03 22.47
CA GLU A 179 3.53 -10.85 21.63
C GLU A 179 3.78 -11.26 20.17
N TRP A 180 2.85 -10.95 19.28
CA TRP A 180 2.84 -11.48 17.91
C TRP A 180 4.11 -11.17 17.12
N TYR A 181 4.55 -9.90 17.12
CA TYR A 181 5.72 -9.51 16.36
C TYR A 181 7.00 -10.18 16.89
N ARG A 182 7.19 -10.19 18.21
CA ARG A 182 8.37 -10.69 18.90
C ARG A 182 8.49 -12.21 18.85
N ASP A 183 7.41 -12.90 19.20
CA ASP A 183 7.44 -14.35 19.44
C ASP A 183 7.11 -15.16 18.18
N PHE A 184 6.50 -14.56 17.15
CA PHE A 184 6.07 -15.28 15.94
C PHE A 184 6.56 -14.65 14.64
N TYR A 185 6.31 -13.35 14.41
CA TYR A 185 6.64 -12.70 13.13
C TYR A 185 8.14 -12.56 12.92
N ALA A 186 8.88 -12.02 13.89
CA ALA A 186 10.33 -11.83 13.77
C ALA A 186 11.11 -13.14 13.58
N PRO A 187 10.81 -14.24 14.31
CA PRO A 187 11.38 -15.55 13.99
C PRO A 187 11.06 -16.05 12.57
N PHE A 188 9.84 -15.78 12.08
CA PHE A 188 9.46 -16.13 10.70
C PHE A 188 10.23 -15.32 9.67
N VAL A 189 10.38 -14.00 9.86
CA VAL A 189 11.20 -13.11 9.03
C VAL A 189 12.64 -13.62 8.96
N GLN A 190 13.25 -13.96 10.10
CA GLN A 190 14.62 -14.50 10.15
C GLN A 190 14.77 -15.80 9.39
N LYS A 191 13.81 -16.72 9.55
CA LYS A 191 13.84 -18.01 8.88
C LYS A 191 13.73 -17.86 7.36
N PHE A 192 12.87 -16.95 6.90
CA PHE A 192 12.75 -16.61 5.49
C PHE A 192 14.04 -15.98 4.96
N ASP A 193 14.58 -14.98 5.66
CA ASP A 193 15.85 -14.31 5.33
C ASP A 193 16.99 -15.32 5.14
N GLN A 194 17.16 -16.22 6.12
CA GLN A 194 18.17 -17.28 6.08
C GLN A 194 18.02 -18.21 4.88
N ARG A 195 16.79 -18.46 4.41
CA ARG A 195 16.55 -19.33 3.26
C ARG A 195 16.86 -18.64 1.94
N VAL A 196 16.38 -17.42 1.74
CA VAL A 196 16.55 -16.70 0.46
C VAL A 196 18.00 -16.25 0.24
N ARG A 197 18.74 -15.94 1.32
CA ARG A 197 20.15 -15.55 1.22
C ARG A 197 21.10 -16.66 0.77
N ARG A 198 20.68 -17.92 0.82
CA ARG A 198 21.53 -19.05 0.37
C ARG A 198 21.92 -18.90 -1.10
N ALA A 199 20.99 -18.44 -1.93
CA ALA A 199 21.23 -18.21 -3.35
C ALA A 199 21.53 -16.73 -3.69
N SER A 200 20.99 -15.77 -2.92
CA SER A 200 21.22 -14.34 -3.18
C SER A 200 21.51 -13.54 -1.89
N PRO A 201 22.79 -13.48 -1.46
CA PRO A 201 23.17 -12.76 -0.23
C PRO A 201 22.91 -11.25 -0.26
N SER A 202 22.91 -10.64 -1.45
CA SER A 202 22.73 -9.21 -1.67
C SER A 202 21.27 -8.78 -1.85
N LEU A 203 20.32 -9.72 -1.92
CA LEU A 203 18.90 -9.44 -2.16
C LEU A 203 18.34 -8.45 -1.12
N PHE A 204 17.58 -7.46 -1.58
CA PHE A 204 16.77 -6.63 -0.68
C PHE A 204 15.62 -7.46 -0.11
N LEU A 205 15.45 -7.42 1.21
CA LEU A 205 14.32 -8.06 1.87
C LEU A 205 13.29 -6.98 2.23
N LEU A 206 12.17 -6.96 1.51
CA LEU A 206 11.05 -6.07 1.76
C LEU A 206 10.19 -6.68 2.86
N VAL A 207 9.98 -5.92 3.93
CA VAL A 207 9.22 -6.36 5.11
C VAL A 207 8.24 -5.28 5.52
N GLU A 208 6.98 -5.67 5.66
CA GLU A 208 5.90 -4.80 6.08
C GLU A 208 5.27 -5.21 7.42
N PRO A 209 4.68 -4.28 8.18
CA PRO A 209 3.96 -4.58 9.41
C PRO A 209 2.53 -5.07 9.09
N ILE A 210 1.75 -5.37 10.13
CA ILE A 210 0.29 -5.46 9.99
C ILE A 210 -0.21 -4.16 9.35
N PRO A 211 -1.15 -4.21 8.37
CA PRO A 211 -1.69 -3.01 7.75
C PRO A 211 -2.14 -1.96 8.76
N ASN A 212 -1.81 -0.69 8.48
CA ASN A 212 -2.07 0.47 9.34
C ASN A 212 -1.32 0.50 10.70
N GLU A 213 -0.44 -0.45 10.98
CA GLU A 213 0.48 -0.36 12.11
C GLU A 213 1.85 0.20 11.69
N PHE A 214 2.62 0.66 12.67
CA PHE A 214 4.03 0.96 12.45
C PHE A 214 4.86 -0.27 12.76
N MET A 215 5.94 -0.48 12.00
CA MET A 215 6.87 -1.57 12.24
C MET A 215 7.44 -1.47 13.67
N PRO A 216 7.56 -2.58 14.42
CA PRO A 216 8.33 -2.60 15.66
C PRO A 216 9.83 -2.42 15.39
N ARG A 217 10.56 -2.10 16.46
CA ARG A 217 12.00 -1.89 16.42
C ARG A 217 12.78 -3.18 16.63
N TRP A 218 13.95 -3.27 16.01
CA TRP A 218 14.96 -4.29 16.33
C TRP A 218 15.98 -3.76 17.34
N GLY A 219 16.40 -4.59 18.28
CA GLY A 219 17.46 -4.29 19.25
C GLY A 219 17.05 -3.43 20.44
N HIS A 220 17.94 -3.40 21.45
CA HIS A 220 17.65 -2.94 22.81
C HIS A 220 18.09 -1.50 23.12
N ASP A 221 18.82 -0.82 22.24
CA ASP A 221 19.68 0.30 22.65
C ASP A 221 19.01 1.68 22.71
N LYS A 222 17.69 1.76 22.54
CA LYS A 222 16.91 3.02 22.58
C LYS A 222 15.52 2.72 23.14
N GLU A 223 14.82 3.72 23.65
CA GLU A 223 13.39 3.59 23.96
C GLU A 223 12.53 3.65 22.68
N PRO A 224 11.38 2.94 22.60
CA PRO A 224 10.44 3.08 21.48
C PRO A 224 9.86 4.49 21.42
N HIS A 225 9.55 4.96 20.21
CA HIS A 225 8.86 6.25 20.08
C HIS A 225 7.44 6.12 20.65
N PRO A 226 6.92 7.09 21.43
CA PRO A 226 5.60 6.98 22.08
C PRO A 226 4.42 6.73 21.13
N CYS A 227 4.56 7.18 19.88
CA CYS A 227 3.55 7.04 18.82
C CYS A 227 3.76 5.83 17.88
N THR A 228 4.64 4.88 18.22
CA THR A 228 4.86 3.64 17.45
C THR A 228 4.55 2.42 18.30
N THR A 229 4.62 1.23 17.69
CA THR A 229 4.53 -0.05 18.39
C THR A 229 5.60 -0.10 19.49
N GLN A 230 5.19 -0.49 20.70
CA GLN A 230 6.08 -0.55 21.88
C GLN A 230 6.91 -1.85 21.92
N THR A 231 6.61 -2.80 21.05
CA THR A 231 7.31 -4.07 20.94
C THR A 231 8.76 -3.86 20.48
N ILE A 232 9.66 -4.54 21.19
CA ILE A 232 11.08 -4.68 20.83
C ILE A 232 11.33 -6.10 20.32
N LEU A 233 11.96 -6.20 19.16
CA LEU A 233 12.39 -7.45 18.56
C LEU A 233 13.84 -7.73 19.00
N PRO A 234 14.07 -8.77 19.83
CA PRO A 234 15.40 -9.09 20.35
C PRO A 234 16.33 -9.69 19.28
N GLN A 235 15.77 -10.17 18.17
CA GLN A 235 16.51 -10.66 17.02
C GLN A 235 17.36 -9.54 16.38
N PRO A 236 18.45 -9.84 15.65
CA PRO A 236 19.06 -8.89 14.73
C PRO A 236 18.13 -8.61 13.54
N ARG A 237 18.16 -7.36 13.05
CA ARG A 237 17.45 -6.97 11.83
C ARG A 237 18.08 -7.69 10.62
N PRO A 238 17.29 -8.21 9.66
CA PRO A 238 17.84 -8.72 8.41
C PRO A 238 18.76 -7.71 7.72
N ASN A 239 19.79 -8.19 7.04
CA ASN A 239 20.63 -7.34 6.18
C ASN A 239 19.80 -6.83 4.99
N ASN A 240 20.22 -5.75 4.32
CA ASN A 240 19.52 -5.21 3.12
C ASN A 240 17.99 -5.06 3.31
N PHE A 241 17.57 -4.71 4.52
CA PHE A 241 16.17 -4.56 4.88
C PHE A 241 15.58 -3.33 4.20
N VAL A 242 14.39 -3.48 3.63
CA VAL A 242 13.58 -2.40 3.06
C VAL A 242 12.26 -2.37 3.82
N TYR A 243 11.88 -1.20 4.33
CA TYR A 243 10.59 -1.01 4.96
C TYR A 243 9.52 -0.90 3.87
N ALA A 244 8.55 -1.82 3.87
CA ALA A 244 7.65 -2.04 2.74
C ALA A 244 6.15 -1.75 3.00
N PRO A 245 5.74 -0.71 3.74
CA PRO A 245 4.34 -0.58 4.17
C PRO A 245 3.40 -0.26 2.99
N HIS A 246 2.11 -0.55 3.16
CA HIS A 246 1.08 -0.08 2.25
C HIS A 246 0.50 1.28 2.66
N PHE A 247 -0.07 1.99 1.68
CA PHE A 247 -0.88 3.17 1.95
C PHE A 247 -2.10 3.26 1.04
N TYR A 248 -3.28 3.34 1.68
CA TYR A 248 -4.53 3.68 1.03
C TYR A 248 -5.22 4.82 1.79
N ASP A 249 -5.87 5.74 1.04
CA ASP A 249 -6.84 6.65 1.65
C ASP A 249 -8.07 5.85 2.09
N LEU A 250 -8.08 5.46 3.36
CA LEU A 250 -9.14 4.64 3.94
C LEU A 250 -10.53 5.27 3.79
N ASN A 251 -10.64 6.60 3.74
CA ASN A 251 -11.93 7.25 3.54
C ASN A 251 -12.41 7.07 2.09
N VAL A 252 -11.56 7.37 1.11
CA VAL A 252 -11.92 7.20 -0.32
C VAL A 252 -12.13 5.73 -0.64
N LEU A 253 -11.26 4.84 -0.14
CA LEU A 253 -11.37 3.39 -0.34
C LEU A 253 -12.67 2.84 0.24
N PHE A 254 -12.97 3.18 1.49
CA PHE A 254 -14.13 2.64 2.18
C PHE A 254 -15.44 3.17 1.61
N PHE A 255 -15.57 4.47 1.32
CA PHE A 255 -16.81 5.05 0.79
C PHE A 255 -16.92 4.98 -0.74
N LYS A 256 -15.84 4.67 -1.46
CA LYS A 256 -15.72 4.77 -2.92
C LYS A 256 -16.21 6.14 -3.41
N SER A 257 -15.83 7.21 -2.71
CA SER A 257 -16.37 8.55 -2.92
C SER A 257 -15.36 9.64 -2.56
N TYR A 258 -15.27 10.66 -3.41
CA TYR A 258 -14.52 11.88 -3.14
C TYR A 258 -15.25 13.08 -3.76
N ARG A 259 -15.65 14.04 -2.92
CA ARG A 259 -16.39 15.25 -3.34
C ARG A 259 -15.70 16.53 -2.88
N GLY A 260 -14.36 16.55 -2.95
CA GLY A 260 -13.56 17.70 -2.53
C GLY A 260 -13.27 17.74 -1.03
N MET A 261 -13.48 16.65 -0.30
CA MET A 261 -13.04 16.50 1.09
C MET A 261 -12.30 15.17 1.23
N SER A 262 -11.13 15.21 1.88
CA SER A 262 -10.37 14.03 2.28
C SER A 262 -10.16 14.04 3.79
N VAL A 263 -9.88 12.86 4.34
CA VAL A 263 -9.88 12.63 5.79
C VAL A 263 -8.61 11.89 6.18
N ASN A 264 -7.92 12.37 7.22
CA ASN A 264 -6.83 11.64 7.82
C ASN A 264 -7.38 10.59 8.81
N VAL A 265 -7.92 9.48 8.27
CA VAL A 265 -8.53 8.40 9.05
C VAL A 265 -7.53 7.80 10.04
N GLN A 266 -6.29 7.63 9.60
CA GLN A 266 -5.20 7.14 10.43
C GLN A 266 -4.84 8.09 11.58
N GLY A 267 -4.95 9.39 11.38
CA GLY A 267 -4.82 10.39 12.43
C GLY A 267 -5.96 10.30 13.44
N LEU A 268 -7.21 10.21 12.96
CA LEU A 268 -8.39 10.04 13.81
C LEU A 268 -8.30 8.79 14.68
N GLY A 269 -7.93 7.65 14.08
CA GLY A 269 -7.74 6.38 14.79
C GLY A 269 -6.65 6.43 15.88
N ARG A 270 -5.77 7.44 15.82
CA ARG A 270 -4.71 7.70 16.80
C ARG A 270 -4.98 8.95 17.67
N GLY A 271 -6.24 9.40 17.74
CA GLY A 271 -6.67 10.46 18.66
C GLY A 271 -6.54 11.89 18.13
N MET A 272 -6.30 12.09 16.83
CA MET A 272 -6.34 13.43 16.23
C MET A 272 -7.73 14.07 16.39
N PHE A 273 -7.77 15.34 16.78
CA PHE A 273 -9.01 16.09 16.85
C PHE A 273 -9.67 16.19 15.46
N LEU A 274 -10.99 15.96 15.38
CA LEU A 274 -11.71 15.80 14.12
C LEU A 274 -11.46 16.92 13.11
N LEU A 275 -11.53 18.18 13.53
CA LEU A 275 -11.34 19.33 12.63
C LEU A 275 -9.92 19.42 12.06
N CYS A 276 -8.93 18.84 12.75
CA CYS A 276 -7.56 18.76 12.25
C CYS A 276 -7.35 17.63 11.24
N ALA A 277 -8.29 16.68 11.15
CA ALA A 277 -8.24 15.54 10.23
C ALA A 277 -9.02 15.78 8.93
N LEU A 278 -9.76 16.89 8.79
CA LEU A 278 -10.54 17.21 7.61
C LEU A 278 -9.80 18.17 6.69
N TYR A 279 -9.73 17.82 5.40
CA TYR A 279 -9.03 18.60 4.39
C TYR A 279 -9.93 18.85 3.19
N PHE A 280 -9.97 20.10 2.71
CA PHE A 280 -10.92 20.54 1.69
C PHE A 280 -10.24 21.01 0.40
N GLY A 281 -10.89 20.71 -0.72
CA GLY A 281 -10.42 21.00 -2.07
C GLY A 281 -9.17 20.20 -2.46
N THR A 282 -8.72 20.40 -3.70
CA THR A 282 -7.52 19.75 -4.23
C THR A 282 -6.27 20.07 -3.40
N TRP A 283 -6.10 21.32 -2.98
CA TRP A 283 -4.96 21.69 -2.12
C TRP A 283 -5.00 21.04 -0.74
N GLY A 284 -6.20 20.92 -0.15
CA GLY A 284 -6.38 20.18 1.10
C GLY A 284 -6.00 18.70 0.93
N LEU A 285 -6.47 18.06 -0.15
CA LEU A 285 -6.11 16.68 -0.48
C LEU A 285 -4.59 16.48 -0.59
N PHE A 286 -3.88 17.33 -1.33
CA PHE A 286 -2.41 17.26 -1.44
C PHE A 286 -1.74 17.40 -0.07
N ARG A 287 -2.20 18.35 0.75
CA ARG A 287 -1.68 18.53 2.12
C ARG A 287 -1.95 17.31 3.00
N ASN A 288 -3.12 16.69 2.87
CA ASN A 288 -3.49 15.50 3.62
C ASN A 288 -2.57 14.33 3.28
N TYR A 289 -2.45 13.99 1.99
CA TYR A 289 -1.63 12.86 1.56
C TYR A 289 -0.16 13.10 1.85
N LEU A 290 0.35 14.31 1.61
CA LEU A 290 1.71 14.66 2.03
C LEU A 290 1.92 14.45 3.53
N HIS A 291 1.00 14.93 4.37
CA HIS A 291 1.11 14.76 5.82
C HIS A 291 1.11 13.29 6.25
N GLN A 292 0.22 12.47 5.69
CA GLN A 292 0.12 11.05 6.03
C GLN A 292 1.35 10.26 5.56
N ILE A 293 1.78 10.43 4.30
CA ILE A 293 2.97 9.75 3.76
C ILE A 293 4.24 10.20 4.49
N THR A 294 4.40 11.50 4.76
CA THR A 294 5.53 12.01 5.55
C THR A 294 5.53 11.41 6.96
N THR A 295 4.37 11.27 7.58
CA THR A 295 4.26 10.64 8.89
C THR A 295 4.65 9.17 8.82
N LEU A 296 4.15 8.41 7.85
CA LEU A 296 4.50 7.00 7.64
C LEU A 296 6.01 6.82 7.46
N CYS A 297 6.63 7.59 6.57
CA CYS A 297 8.07 7.53 6.31
C CYS A 297 8.90 7.93 7.55
N ARG A 298 8.50 9.00 8.24
CA ARG A 298 9.18 9.46 9.46
C ARG A 298 9.10 8.40 10.56
N ARG A 299 7.93 7.81 10.82
CA ARG A 299 7.76 6.78 11.86
C ARG A 299 8.52 5.49 11.53
N GLY A 300 8.60 5.13 10.25
CA GLY A 300 9.49 4.08 9.79
C GLY A 300 10.95 4.36 10.16
N ARG A 301 11.45 5.57 9.87
CA ARG A 301 12.83 5.98 10.19
C ARG A 301 13.10 6.13 11.70
N ASP A 302 12.13 6.64 12.46
CA ASP A 302 12.20 6.75 13.93
C ASP A 302 12.43 5.35 14.55
N THR A 303 11.86 4.31 13.95
CA THR A 303 11.88 2.94 14.46
C THR A 303 13.04 2.10 13.91
N LEU A 304 13.29 2.20 12.60
CA LEU A 304 14.19 1.29 11.86
C LEU A 304 15.55 1.94 11.56
N GLY A 305 15.69 3.24 11.78
CA GLY A 305 16.84 4.02 11.34
C GLY A 305 16.80 4.34 9.84
N GLN A 306 17.97 4.58 9.25
CA GLN A 306 18.11 4.92 7.83
C GLN A 306 18.03 3.66 6.97
N VAL A 307 16.80 3.19 6.73
CA VAL A 307 16.51 2.09 5.77
C VAL A 307 15.79 2.64 4.53
N PRO A 308 15.98 2.04 3.35
CA PRO A 308 15.13 2.33 2.20
C PRO A 308 13.67 2.05 2.52
N ILE A 309 12.78 2.82 1.89
CA ILE A 309 11.34 2.67 2.03
C ILE A 309 10.76 2.50 0.62
N LEU A 310 9.94 1.48 0.45
CA LEU A 310 9.12 1.25 -0.73
C LEU A 310 7.69 1.08 -0.26
N LEU A 311 6.73 1.81 -0.82
CA LEU A 311 5.32 1.53 -0.53
C LEU A 311 4.86 0.37 -1.41
N GLY A 312 4.70 -0.82 -0.80
CA GLY A 312 4.45 -2.10 -1.50
C GLY A 312 3.13 -2.12 -2.27
N GLU A 313 2.14 -1.39 -1.77
CA GLU A 313 0.92 -1.11 -2.48
C GLU A 313 0.40 0.28 -2.15
N VAL A 314 0.06 1.02 -3.21
CA VAL A 314 -0.65 2.29 -3.14
C VAL A 314 -1.60 2.40 -4.32
N GLY A 315 -2.76 3.02 -4.13
CA GLY A 315 -3.68 3.17 -5.25
C GLY A 315 -4.96 3.88 -4.87
N ILE A 316 -5.85 4.01 -5.85
CA ILE A 316 -7.19 4.52 -5.66
C ILE A 316 -8.20 3.66 -6.42
N PRO A 317 -9.45 3.58 -5.94
CA PRO A 317 -10.48 2.92 -6.71
C PRO A 317 -10.84 3.75 -7.95
N TYR A 318 -10.84 3.12 -9.12
CA TYR A 318 -11.32 3.74 -10.35
C TYR A 318 -12.84 3.86 -10.38
N ASP A 319 -13.57 3.06 -9.62
CA ASP A 319 -15.03 3.15 -9.41
C ASP A 319 -15.46 4.28 -8.46
N VAL A 320 -14.51 5.11 -7.97
CA VAL A 320 -14.83 6.29 -7.12
C VAL A 320 -15.92 7.14 -7.76
N ASN A 321 -16.90 7.52 -6.93
CA ASN A 321 -18.11 8.27 -7.27
C ASN A 321 -19.04 7.56 -8.27
N GLY A 322 -18.82 6.27 -8.56
CA GLY A 322 -19.52 5.53 -9.60
C GLY A 322 -19.16 6.06 -11.00
N SER A 323 -17.89 6.36 -11.25
CA SER A 323 -17.37 6.94 -12.50
C SER A 323 -17.89 6.22 -13.75
N LEU A 324 -17.76 4.90 -13.81
CA LEU A 324 -18.20 4.07 -14.93
C LEU A 324 -19.72 4.07 -15.16
N ILE A 325 -20.52 4.35 -14.11
CA ILE A 325 -21.99 4.36 -14.20
C ILE A 325 -22.51 5.77 -14.48
N ARG A 326 -21.95 6.78 -13.80
CA ARG A 326 -22.47 8.15 -13.81
C ARG A 326 -21.81 9.04 -14.85
N LYS A 327 -20.51 8.84 -15.10
CA LYS A 327 -19.71 9.66 -16.03
C LYS A 327 -18.65 8.81 -16.77
N PRO A 328 -19.06 7.86 -17.64
CA PRO A 328 -18.12 7.01 -18.38
C PRO A 328 -17.05 7.84 -19.11
N GLY A 329 -15.79 7.43 -18.94
CA GLY A 329 -14.61 8.05 -19.53
C GLY A 329 -14.15 9.38 -18.92
N ASP A 330 -14.80 9.88 -17.87
CA ASP A 330 -14.33 11.02 -17.07
C ASP A 330 -13.61 10.53 -15.81
N TYR A 331 -12.28 10.50 -15.89
CA TYR A 331 -11.40 10.12 -14.77
C TYR A 331 -10.78 11.33 -14.06
N SER A 332 -11.40 12.52 -14.14
CA SER A 332 -10.85 13.74 -13.54
C SER A 332 -10.65 13.65 -12.01
N VAL A 333 -11.54 12.94 -11.31
CA VAL A 333 -11.43 12.70 -9.87
C VAL A 333 -10.28 11.75 -9.56
N GLN A 334 -10.19 10.64 -10.29
CA GLN A 334 -9.15 9.62 -10.18
C GLN A 334 -7.78 10.24 -10.45
N ALA A 335 -7.66 11.03 -11.52
CA ALA A 335 -6.45 11.78 -11.85
C ALA A 335 -6.07 12.77 -10.74
N THR A 336 -7.04 13.43 -10.10
CA THR A 336 -6.77 14.35 -8.96
C THR A 336 -6.26 13.60 -7.72
N LEU A 337 -6.86 12.44 -7.42
CA LEU A 337 -6.45 11.60 -6.29
C LEU A 337 -5.06 10.98 -6.51
N LEU A 338 -4.82 10.42 -7.70
CA LEU A 338 -3.52 9.87 -8.10
C LEU A 338 -2.43 10.95 -8.10
N ASP A 339 -2.73 12.15 -8.63
CA ASP A 339 -1.75 13.23 -8.66
C ASP A 339 -1.35 13.67 -7.24
N ALA A 340 -2.33 13.80 -6.33
CA ALA A 340 -2.04 14.09 -4.93
C ALA A 340 -1.19 12.98 -4.27
N LEU A 341 -1.52 11.72 -4.55
CA LEU A 341 -0.88 10.55 -3.93
C LEU A 341 0.56 10.41 -4.41
N ILE A 342 0.78 10.41 -5.72
CA ILE A 342 2.12 10.30 -6.31
C ILE A 342 2.98 11.52 -5.95
N SER A 343 2.41 12.73 -5.96
CA SER A 343 3.16 13.92 -5.52
C SER A 343 3.60 13.87 -4.06
N ALA A 344 2.83 13.23 -3.18
CA ALA A 344 3.19 13.05 -1.78
C ALA A 344 4.36 12.06 -1.62
N MET A 345 4.38 11.00 -2.43
CA MET A 345 5.46 10.01 -2.46
C MET A 345 6.75 10.59 -3.05
N GLU A 346 6.67 11.31 -4.17
CA GLU A 346 7.80 12.01 -4.79
C GLU A 346 8.47 12.98 -3.80
N GLN A 347 7.68 13.78 -3.08
CA GLN A 347 8.21 14.72 -2.07
C GLN A 347 8.86 14.04 -0.86
N ASN A 348 8.54 12.77 -0.60
CA ASN A 348 9.12 11.96 0.47
C ASN A 348 10.28 11.07 0.00
N TRP A 349 10.61 11.09 -1.29
CA TRP A 349 11.65 10.23 -1.89
C TRP A 349 11.39 8.74 -1.65
N VAL A 350 10.12 8.34 -1.65
CA VAL A 350 9.74 6.95 -1.41
C VAL A 350 9.38 6.29 -2.74
N SER A 351 9.97 5.11 -2.98
CA SER A 351 9.57 4.25 -4.10
C SER A 351 8.18 3.68 -3.85
N PHE A 352 7.45 3.30 -4.88
CA PHE A 352 6.11 2.76 -4.72
C PHE A 352 5.70 1.87 -5.89
N THR A 353 4.72 1.02 -5.63
CA THR A 353 4.08 0.14 -6.61
C THR A 353 2.58 0.46 -6.63
N LEU A 354 2.10 0.95 -7.79
CA LEU A 354 0.69 1.30 -7.96
C LEU A 354 -0.14 0.02 -8.09
N TRP A 355 -1.12 -0.15 -7.20
CA TRP A 355 -2.15 -1.17 -7.29
C TRP A 355 -3.29 -0.66 -8.19
N ASN A 356 -3.52 -1.26 -9.37
CA ASN A 356 -2.70 -2.29 -10.00
C ASN A 356 -2.64 -2.15 -11.53
N TYR A 357 -1.91 -3.05 -12.18
CA TYR A 357 -2.04 -3.29 -13.61
C TYR A 357 -2.68 -4.67 -13.81
N ASN A 358 -3.96 -4.71 -14.16
CA ASN A 358 -4.67 -5.93 -14.47
C ASN A 358 -5.40 -5.82 -15.82
N PRO A 359 -4.91 -6.46 -16.88
CA PRO A 359 -5.52 -6.40 -18.21
C PRO A 359 -6.83 -7.18 -18.32
N SER A 360 -7.16 -8.03 -17.33
CA SER A 360 -8.44 -8.73 -17.22
C SER A 360 -9.52 -7.88 -16.53
N ASN A 361 -9.25 -6.61 -16.21
CA ASN A 361 -10.23 -5.71 -15.62
C ASN A 361 -11.43 -5.50 -16.57
N THR A 362 -12.65 -5.62 -16.04
CA THR A 362 -13.91 -5.44 -16.79
C THR A 362 -14.80 -4.40 -16.14
N VAL A 363 -15.71 -3.77 -16.89
CA VAL A 363 -16.65 -2.80 -16.33
C VAL A 363 -17.58 -3.44 -15.29
N ALA A 364 -17.91 -4.73 -15.45
CA ALA A 364 -18.85 -5.42 -14.57
C ALA A 364 -18.22 -5.93 -13.27
N HIS A 365 -16.98 -6.41 -13.31
CA HIS A 365 -16.35 -7.12 -12.17
C HIS A 365 -15.07 -6.44 -11.67
N GLY A 366 -14.67 -5.32 -12.26
CA GLY A 366 -13.39 -4.69 -11.97
C GLY A 366 -12.23 -5.66 -12.24
N ASP A 367 -11.27 -5.73 -11.34
CA ASP A 367 -10.03 -6.49 -11.38
C ASP A 367 -10.22 -8.00 -11.28
N VAL A 368 -11.45 -8.51 -11.32
CA VAL A 368 -11.79 -9.94 -11.10
C VAL A 368 -11.27 -10.52 -9.77
N TRP A 369 -10.88 -9.63 -8.87
CA TRP A 369 -10.34 -9.89 -7.55
C TRP A 369 -11.12 -9.07 -6.55
N ASN A 370 -11.77 -9.73 -5.58
CA ASN A 370 -12.59 -9.10 -4.53
C ASN A 370 -13.65 -8.09 -5.02
N MET A 371 -14.04 -8.15 -6.31
CA MET A 371 -14.92 -7.18 -6.97
C MET A 371 -14.41 -5.73 -6.88
N GLU A 372 -13.10 -5.54 -6.78
CA GLU A 372 -12.48 -4.22 -6.71
C GLU A 372 -12.17 -3.69 -8.11
N ASP A 373 -12.08 -2.36 -8.28
CA ASP A 373 -11.68 -1.73 -9.54
C ASP A 373 -10.49 -0.79 -9.28
N PHE A 374 -9.26 -1.32 -9.24
CA PHE A 374 -8.02 -0.54 -9.05
C PHE A 374 -7.14 -0.48 -10.28
N SER A 375 -7.37 -1.31 -11.29
CA SER A 375 -6.47 -1.40 -12.43
C SER A 375 -6.28 -0.06 -13.15
N ILE A 376 -5.05 0.29 -13.51
CA ILE A 376 -4.81 1.49 -14.34
C ILE A 376 -5.31 1.29 -15.78
N ILE A 377 -5.71 0.07 -16.16
CA ILE A 377 -6.16 -0.30 -17.49
C ILE A 377 -7.57 -0.92 -17.46
N ASN A 378 -8.40 -0.57 -18.45
CA ASN A 378 -9.59 -1.30 -18.82
C ASN A 378 -9.77 -1.19 -20.34
N LEU A 379 -9.90 -2.34 -21.02
CA LEU A 379 -9.92 -2.41 -22.48
C LEU A 379 -11.33 -2.29 -23.08
N GLU A 380 -12.38 -2.29 -22.25
CA GLU A 380 -13.76 -2.22 -22.72
C GLU A 380 -14.14 -0.79 -23.14
N PRO A 381 -14.91 -0.61 -24.24
CA PRO A 381 -15.28 0.71 -24.74
C PRO A 381 -15.90 1.67 -23.70
N PRO A 382 -16.77 1.24 -22.77
CA PRO A 382 -17.35 2.14 -21.77
C PRO A 382 -16.33 2.73 -20.79
N ALA A 383 -15.21 2.05 -20.56
CA ALA A 383 -14.16 2.49 -19.65
C ALA A 383 -13.11 3.39 -20.30
N ARG A 384 -13.22 3.65 -21.61
CA ARG A 384 -12.24 4.45 -22.36
C ARG A 384 -12.10 5.86 -21.77
N ASP A 385 -10.88 6.21 -21.36
CA ASP A 385 -10.55 7.55 -20.88
C ASP A 385 -10.56 8.56 -22.05
N LYS A 386 -11.37 9.62 -21.91
CA LYS A 386 -11.47 10.70 -22.92
C LYS A 386 -10.25 11.62 -22.93
N GLN A 387 -9.46 11.64 -21.86
CA GLN A 387 -8.23 12.44 -21.78
C GLN A 387 -7.00 11.72 -22.32
N ASN A 388 -7.09 10.41 -22.57
CA ASN A 388 -6.01 9.64 -23.19
C ASN A 388 -5.94 9.93 -24.70
N THR A 389 -4.98 10.76 -25.10
CA THR A 389 -4.81 11.21 -26.49
C THR A 389 -4.04 10.24 -27.37
N HIS A 390 -3.47 9.16 -26.81
CA HIS A 390 -2.62 8.20 -27.53
C HIS A 390 -3.23 6.79 -27.54
N TYR A 391 -4.55 6.70 -27.58
CA TYR A 391 -5.31 5.45 -27.47
C TYR A 391 -5.05 4.46 -28.62
N ASP A 392 -4.46 4.93 -29.71
CA ASP A 392 -4.03 4.18 -30.89
C ASP A 392 -2.70 3.44 -30.66
N LYS A 393 -1.85 3.95 -29.76
CA LYS A 393 -0.60 3.29 -29.36
C LYS A 393 -0.91 2.18 -28.36
N ILE A 394 -0.40 0.98 -28.64
CA ILE A 394 -0.64 -0.22 -27.81
C ILE A 394 -0.25 0.00 -26.34
N GLU A 395 0.84 0.72 -26.10
CA GLU A 395 1.40 1.06 -24.78
C GLU A 395 0.41 1.82 -23.88
N TYR A 396 -0.48 2.62 -24.48
CA TYR A 396 -1.41 3.50 -23.76
C TYR A 396 -2.87 3.05 -23.91
N LYS A 397 -3.12 1.99 -24.68
CA LYS A 397 -4.47 1.53 -25.00
C LYS A 397 -5.17 1.04 -23.72
N GLY A 398 -6.38 1.56 -23.49
CA GLY A 398 -7.19 1.22 -22.30
C GLY A 398 -6.71 1.86 -21.00
N GLY A 399 -5.60 2.60 -21.01
CA GLY A 399 -5.10 3.29 -19.83
C GLY A 399 -6.08 4.36 -19.33
N ARG A 400 -6.24 4.43 -18.01
CA ARG A 400 -7.16 5.31 -17.28
C ARG A 400 -6.36 6.27 -16.39
N ALA A 401 -6.65 7.56 -16.47
CA ALA A 401 -5.95 8.63 -15.73
C ALA A 401 -4.42 8.64 -15.96
N LEU A 402 -3.97 8.26 -17.16
CA LEU A 402 -2.54 8.14 -17.50
C LEU A 402 -1.77 9.45 -17.34
N ASP A 403 -2.42 10.60 -17.47
CA ASP A 403 -1.77 11.91 -17.32
C ASP A 403 -1.45 12.27 -15.85
N ALA A 404 -1.95 11.50 -14.88
CA ALA A 404 -1.55 11.56 -13.48
C ALA A 404 -0.45 10.55 -13.12
N ILE A 405 -0.38 9.43 -13.86
CA ILE A 405 0.55 8.31 -13.60
C ILE A 405 1.86 8.48 -14.36
N ILE A 406 1.79 8.80 -15.66
CA ILE A 406 2.95 8.95 -16.52
C ILE A 406 3.58 10.32 -16.27
N ARG A 407 4.66 10.33 -15.48
CA ARG A 407 5.34 11.52 -15.00
C ARG A 407 6.84 11.42 -15.28
N PRO A 408 7.54 12.54 -15.51
CA PRO A 408 9.00 12.55 -15.52
C PRO A 408 9.54 12.31 -14.11
N TYR A 409 10.62 11.55 -14.01
CA TYR A 409 11.32 11.30 -12.74
C TYR A 409 12.79 10.95 -12.98
N ALA A 410 13.64 11.19 -11.99
CA ALA A 410 15.03 10.76 -12.05
C ALA A 410 15.12 9.27 -11.70
N SER A 411 15.41 8.45 -12.70
CA SER A 411 15.46 6.98 -12.58
C SER A 411 16.78 6.50 -11.94
N LYS A 412 17.88 7.18 -12.26
CA LYS A 412 19.21 6.94 -11.66
C LYS A 412 19.88 8.28 -11.42
N VAL A 413 20.50 8.47 -10.27
CA VAL A 413 21.07 9.76 -9.86
C VAL A 413 22.54 9.58 -9.50
N ALA A 414 23.41 10.28 -10.22
CA ALA A 414 24.84 10.38 -9.94
C ALA A 414 25.08 11.36 -8.78
N GLY A 415 24.58 11.02 -7.58
CA GLY A 415 24.70 11.86 -6.40
C GLY A 415 23.51 11.78 -5.45
N ILE A 416 23.39 12.77 -4.56
CA ILE A 416 22.35 12.81 -3.53
C ILE A 416 21.20 13.73 -3.99
N PRO A 417 19.99 13.20 -4.23
CA PRO A 417 18.81 14.01 -4.55
C PRO A 417 18.53 15.06 -3.47
N LYS A 418 18.23 16.29 -3.87
CA LYS A 418 17.91 17.40 -2.95
C LYS A 418 16.50 17.94 -3.14
N ARG A 419 16.00 17.99 -4.38
CA ARG A 419 14.64 18.46 -4.68
C ARG A 419 14.05 17.74 -5.88
N THR A 420 12.78 17.39 -5.80
CA THR A 420 11.96 16.95 -6.94
C THR A 420 10.61 17.67 -6.89
N SER A 421 10.03 17.97 -8.04
CA SER A 421 8.69 18.54 -8.16
C SER A 421 8.17 18.33 -9.57
N TRP A 422 7.00 17.73 -9.68
CA TRP A 422 6.20 17.70 -10.90
C TRP A 422 4.92 18.52 -10.69
N ASN A 423 4.64 19.44 -11.63
CA ASN A 423 3.39 20.16 -11.65
C ASN A 423 2.58 19.72 -12.89
N ARG A 424 1.59 18.85 -12.69
CA ARG A 424 0.74 18.31 -13.76
C ARG A 424 0.02 19.39 -14.58
N ARG A 425 -0.42 20.49 -13.93
CA ARG A 425 -1.17 21.57 -14.60
C ARG A 425 -0.30 22.37 -15.57
N THR A 426 0.91 22.74 -15.14
CA THR A 426 1.88 23.50 -15.96
C THR A 426 2.80 22.60 -16.78
N ARG A 427 2.73 21.28 -16.54
CA ARG A 427 3.62 20.25 -17.10
C ARG A 427 5.09 20.63 -16.98
N THR A 428 5.48 21.04 -15.79
CA THR A 428 6.86 21.42 -15.48
C THR A 428 7.42 20.49 -14.43
N PHE A 429 8.55 19.86 -14.76
CA PHE A 429 9.36 19.06 -13.85
C PHE A 429 10.59 19.84 -13.44
N THR A 430 10.94 19.79 -12.16
CA THR A 430 12.20 20.33 -11.65
C THR A 430 12.86 19.31 -10.74
N PHE A 431 14.15 19.06 -10.96
CA PHE A 431 14.95 18.15 -10.17
C PHE A 431 16.31 18.78 -9.84
N SER A 432 16.81 18.57 -8.62
CA SER A 432 18.17 18.95 -8.25
C SER A 432 18.83 17.90 -7.36
N TRP A 433 20.12 17.72 -7.54
CA TRP A 433 20.95 16.79 -6.79
C TRP A 433 22.33 17.39 -6.55
N GLN A 434 23.02 16.86 -5.55
CA GLN A 434 24.39 17.20 -5.24
C GLN A 434 25.30 16.09 -5.77
N ALA A 435 26.31 16.45 -6.55
CA ALA A 435 27.30 15.50 -7.06
C ALA A 435 28.05 14.83 -5.89
N MET A 436 28.29 13.53 -6.02
CA MET A 436 29.22 12.79 -5.15
C MET A 436 30.54 12.55 -5.89
N ASP A 437 31.59 12.28 -5.12
CA ASP A 437 32.88 11.92 -5.70
C ASP A 437 32.79 10.56 -6.41
N THR A 438 32.88 10.58 -7.74
CA THR A 438 32.77 9.39 -8.60
C THR A 438 34.14 8.89 -9.10
N THR A 439 35.25 9.45 -8.60
CA THR A 439 36.61 9.22 -9.13
C THR A 439 37.11 7.76 -9.08
N SER A 440 36.39 6.86 -8.41
CA SER A 440 36.71 5.42 -8.31
C SER A 440 35.71 4.48 -9.02
N GLU A 441 34.70 5.02 -9.70
CA GLU A 441 33.60 4.24 -10.26
C GLU A 441 33.57 4.23 -11.80
N ALA A 442 32.86 3.25 -12.39
CA ALA A 442 32.74 3.10 -13.85
C ALA A 442 32.11 4.37 -14.49
N PRO A 443 32.42 4.73 -15.75
CA PRO A 443 31.95 5.98 -16.38
C PRO A 443 30.44 6.28 -16.31
N LYS A 444 29.61 5.25 -16.13
CA LYS A 444 28.15 5.38 -15.95
C LYS A 444 27.74 5.95 -14.58
N SER A 445 28.58 5.87 -13.55
CA SER A 445 28.30 6.42 -12.22
C SER A 445 28.22 7.94 -12.21
N ALA A 446 28.82 8.60 -13.20
CA ALA A 446 28.76 10.05 -13.40
C ALA A 446 27.48 10.51 -14.12
N ILE A 447 26.63 9.59 -14.59
CA ILE A 447 25.45 9.91 -15.41
C ILE A 447 24.17 9.81 -14.58
N THR A 448 23.45 10.92 -14.50
CA THR A 448 22.06 10.95 -14.01
C THR A 448 21.12 10.65 -15.19
N GLU A 449 20.23 9.67 -15.04
CA GLU A 449 19.22 9.28 -16.01
C GLU A 449 17.84 9.78 -15.55
N ILE A 450 17.17 10.58 -16.38
CA ILE A 450 15.84 11.13 -16.11
C ILE A 450 14.87 10.62 -17.17
N PHE A 451 13.79 9.96 -16.77
CA PHE A 451 12.70 9.59 -17.65
C PHE A 451 11.92 10.84 -18.09
N VAL A 452 11.74 11.00 -19.40
CA VAL A 452 11.06 12.12 -20.05
C VAL A 452 9.96 11.56 -20.96
N PRO A 453 8.73 11.40 -20.46
CA PRO A 453 7.68 10.67 -21.17
C PRO A 453 7.17 11.39 -22.41
N GLU A 454 7.22 10.71 -23.55
CA GLU A 454 6.64 11.11 -24.83
C GLU A 454 5.12 11.37 -24.69
N TYR A 455 4.45 10.60 -23.84
CA TYR A 455 3.01 10.77 -23.56
C TYR A 455 2.63 12.23 -23.27
N LEU A 456 3.48 12.96 -22.55
CA LEU A 456 3.25 14.35 -22.14
C LEU A 456 3.64 15.38 -23.21
N THR A 457 4.49 15.01 -24.17
CA THR A 457 4.98 15.95 -25.18
C THR A 457 3.91 16.32 -26.20
N ARG A 458 2.91 15.43 -26.42
CA ARG A 458 1.80 15.63 -27.38
C ARG A 458 2.27 16.06 -28.77
N GLY A 459 3.36 15.46 -29.25
CA GLY A 459 3.95 15.76 -30.56
C GLY A 459 4.82 17.02 -30.61
N SER A 460 5.13 17.64 -29.47
CA SER A 460 6.13 18.73 -29.36
C SER A 460 7.46 18.22 -28.80
N VAL A 461 8.52 19.03 -28.88
CA VAL A 461 9.79 18.75 -28.20
C VAL A 461 9.74 19.39 -26.80
N PRO A 462 10.11 18.68 -25.73
CA PRO A 462 10.16 19.29 -24.40
C PRO A 462 11.27 20.34 -24.33
N GLU A 463 11.02 21.44 -23.62
CA GLU A 463 12.06 22.42 -23.28
C GLU A 463 12.87 21.85 -22.10
N ILE A 464 14.18 21.72 -22.26
CA ILE A 464 15.09 21.19 -21.22
C ILE A 464 16.11 22.27 -20.88
N VAL A 465 16.18 22.63 -19.60
CA VAL A 465 17.17 23.57 -19.06
C VAL A 465 17.96 22.86 -17.98
N VAL A 466 19.25 22.65 -18.22
CA VAL A 466 20.19 22.07 -17.25
C VAL A 466 21.11 23.16 -16.72
N LYS A 467 21.31 23.19 -15.40
CA LYS A 467 22.30 24.03 -14.74
C LYS A 467 23.39 23.13 -14.17
N HIS A 468 24.63 23.43 -14.54
CA HIS A 468 25.84 22.64 -14.28
C HIS A 468 25.76 21.27 -14.97
N GLY A 469 26.76 20.96 -15.80
CA GLY A 469 26.82 19.71 -16.56
C GLY A 469 26.35 19.80 -18.00
N GLU A 470 26.85 18.86 -18.81
CA GLU A 470 26.40 18.59 -20.16
C GLU A 470 25.23 17.61 -20.15
N TYR A 471 24.35 17.67 -21.14
CA TYR A 471 23.23 16.74 -21.23
C TYR A 471 22.99 16.25 -22.66
N GLU A 472 22.40 15.06 -22.76
CA GLU A 472 21.97 14.45 -24.01
C GLU A 472 20.56 13.87 -23.84
N PHE A 473 19.64 14.24 -24.73
CA PHE A 473 18.26 13.74 -24.71
C PHE A 473 18.04 12.67 -25.78
N HIS A 474 17.79 11.44 -25.35
CA HIS A 474 17.48 10.30 -26.20
C HIS A 474 15.97 10.11 -26.32
N ALA A 475 15.35 10.79 -27.30
CA ALA A 475 13.89 10.82 -27.45
C ALA A 475 13.25 9.43 -27.62
N LEU A 476 13.86 8.53 -28.41
CA LEU A 476 13.34 7.17 -28.62
C LEU A 476 13.34 6.34 -27.33
N ASN A 477 14.33 6.57 -26.46
CA ASN A 477 14.43 5.90 -25.17
C ASN A 477 13.67 6.66 -24.06
N GLN A 478 13.03 7.79 -24.40
CA GLN A 478 12.37 8.68 -23.44
C GLN A 478 13.27 9.02 -22.23
N THR A 479 14.57 9.23 -22.45
CA THR A 479 15.57 9.36 -21.39
C THR A 479 16.48 10.56 -21.64
N LEU A 480 16.68 11.38 -20.61
CA LEU A 480 17.65 12.47 -20.55
C LEU A 480 18.85 12.02 -19.70
N HIS A 481 20.04 12.06 -20.28
CA HIS A 481 21.29 11.87 -19.56
C HIS A 481 21.88 13.22 -19.18
N VAL A 482 22.27 13.39 -17.93
CA VAL A 482 23.04 14.54 -17.46
C VAL A 482 24.36 14.05 -16.90
N LYS A 483 25.46 14.49 -17.52
CA LYS A 483 26.81 14.16 -17.09
C LYS A 483 27.21 15.07 -15.95
N THR A 484 27.45 14.46 -14.79
CA THR A 484 27.98 15.11 -13.60
C THR A 484 29.49 15.20 -13.77
N SER A 485 30.07 16.40 -13.66
CA SER A 485 31.52 16.60 -13.63
C SER A 485 32.11 16.04 -12.33
N ASP A 486 33.43 15.80 -12.34
CA ASP A 486 34.19 15.30 -11.19
C ASP A 486 34.38 16.34 -10.07
N GLU A 487 33.52 17.37 -9.96
CA GLU A 487 33.55 18.36 -8.88
C GLU A 487 32.61 17.92 -7.75
N PRO A 488 33.11 17.27 -6.67
CA PRO A 488 32.25 16.76 -5.62
C PRO A 488 31.55 17.91 -4.89
N GLY A 489 30.27 17.73 -4.57
CA GLY A 489 29.48 18.73 -3.86
C GLY A 489 28.85 19.81 -4.75
N ALA A 490 29.15 19.87 -6.05
CA ALA A 490 28.49 20.77 -6.99
C ALA A 490 26.98 20.48 -7.07
N MET A 491 26.18 21.55 -7.23
CA MET A 491 24.73 21.47 -7.26
C MET A 491 24.21 21.49 -8.69
N TYR A 492 23.57 20.40 -9.09
CA TYR A 492 22.99 20.22 -10.41
C TYR A 492 21.49 20.47 -10.37
N SER A 493 20.93 21.00 -11.46
CA SER A 493 19.47 21.05 -11.59
C SER A 493 19.00 20.94 -13.02
N VAL A 494 17.83 20.34 -13.20
CA VAL A 494 17.15 20.20 -14.48
C VAL A 494 15.74 20.76 -14.34
N THR A 495 15.30 21.52 -15.34
CA THR A 495 13.90 21.89 -15.54
C THR A 495 13.44 21.39 -16.90
N ILE A 496 12.32 20.64 -16.93
CA ILE A 496 11.72 20.13 -18.17
C ILE A 496 10.30 20.67 -18.28
N ARG A 497 9.95 21.30 -19.40
CA ARG A 497 8.59 21.77 -19.70
C ARG A 497 8.02 21.08 -20.92
N PHE A 498 6.83 20.51 -20.78
CA PHE A 498 6.15 19.80 -21.87
C PHE A 498 5.06 20.68 -22.49
N GLY A 499 4.97 20.70 -23.82
CA GLY A 499 3.93 21.44 -24.54
C GLY A 499 4.18 22.94 -24.65
N VAL A 500 5.43 23.39 -24.54
CA VAL A 500 5.81 24.76 -24.93
C VAL A 500 5.63 24.86 -26.43
N ARG A 501 4.67 25.67 -26.90
CA ARG A 501 4.56 26.01 -28.32
C ARG A 501 5.87 26.73 -28.71
N THR A 502 6.65 26.13 -29.59
CA THR A 502 7.73 26.83 -30.28
C THR A 502 7.12 27.95 -31.12
N GLY A 503 7.24 29.19 -30.64
CA GLY A 503 7.13 30.42 -31.42
C GLY A 503 5.81 30.68 -32.16
N THR A 504 4.87 31.32 -31.50
CA THR A 504 4.25 32.57 -31.98
C THR A 504 3.67 33.24 -30.74
N GLN A 505 4.17 34.43 -30.39
CA GLN A 505 3.55 35.23 -29.34
C GLN A 505 2.10 35.50 -29.75
N PRO A 506 1.09 35.10 -28.97
CA PRO A 506 -0.25 35.62 -29.17
C PRO A 506 -0.21 37.08 -28.70
N VAL A 507 -0.53 38.01 -29.60
CA VAL A 507 -0.82 39.40 -29.30
C VAL A 507 -2.11 39.45 -28.46
N ILE A 508 -2.05 39.04 -27.19
CA ILE A 508 -3.19 39.08 -26.25
C ILE A 508 -2.95 40.15 -25.18
N SER A 509 -1.71 40.64 -25.02
CA SER A 509 -1.36 41.69 -24.06
C SER A 509 -1.91 43.08 -24.41
N ILE A 510 -2.32 43.32 -25.66
CA ILE A 510 -2.82 44.64 -26.10
C ILE A 510 -4.34 44.77 -25.86
N GLY A 511 -5.11 43.68 -26.00
CA GLY A 511 -6.57 43.71 -25.84
C GLY A 511 -7.03 43.95 -24.41
N LEU A 512 -6.34 43.37 -23.43
CA LEU A 512 -6.68 43.57 -22.00
C LEU A 512 -6.30 44.98 -21.51
N ALA A 513 -5.18 45.52 -21.99
CA ALA A 513 -4.75 46.89 -21.67
C ALA A 513 -5.71 47.95 -22.24
N LEU A 514 -6.19 47.74 -23.47
CA LEU A 514 -7.20 48.61 -24.09
C LEU A 514 -8.55 48.55 -23.37
N LEU A 515 -8.96 47.39 -22.87
CA LEU A 515 -10.22 47.24 -22.11
C LEU A 515 -10.16 47.94 -20.75
N VAL A 516 -9.01 47.88 -20.07
CA VAL A 516 -8.78 48.60 -18.80
C VAL A 516 -8.74 50.12 -19.03
N LEU A 517 -8.12 50.58 -20.12
CA LEU A 517 -8.12 52.00 -20.52
C LEU A 517 -9.52 52.49 -20.89
N LEU A 518 -10.33 51.67 -21.59
CA LEU A 518 -11.71 52.01 -21.94
C LEU A 518 -12.61 52.13 -20.70
N PHE A 519 -12.44 51.22 -19.73
CA PHE A 519 -13.14 51.29 -18.45
C PHE A 519 -12.76 52.54 -17.65
N ALA A 520 -11.46 52.87 -17.57
CA ALA A 520 -11.00 54.09 -16.90
C ALA A 520 -11.54 55.37 -17.56
N LEU A 521 -11.63 55.42 -18.90
CA LEU A 521 -12.18 56.55 -19.64
C LEU A 521 -13.70 56.71 -19.42
N LEU A 522 -14.44 55.59 -19.42
CA LEU A 522 -15.88 55.58 -19.17
C LEU A 522 -16.20 55.98 -17.72
N SER A 523 -15.40 55.54 -16.74
CA SER A 523 -15.54 55.97 -15.35
C SER A 523 -15.25 57.46 -15.18
N HIS A 524 -14.25 58.01 -15.88
CA HIS A 524 -13.92 59.43 -15.80
C HIS A 524 -15.00 60.33 -16.46
N LEU A 525 -15.62 59.88 -17.56
CA LEU A 525 -16.74 60.57 -18.20
C LEU A 525 -18.04 60.51 -17.38
N TYR A 526 -18.25 59.43 -16.61
CA TYR A 526 -19.42 59.31 -15.73
C TYR A 526 -19.34 60.27 -14.54
N VAL A 527 -18.15 60.46 -13.95
CA VAL A 527 -17.93 61.38 -12.82
C VAL A 527 -18.07 62.85 -13.23
N LYS A 528 -17.68 63.22 -14.46
CA LYS A 528 -17.86 64.59 -14.98
C LYS A 528 -19.30 64.99 -15.29
N ARG A 529 -20.24 64.04 -15.33
CA ARG A 529 -21.68 64.32 -15.54
C ARG A 529 -22.47 64.49 -14.23
N MET A 530 -21.83 64.28 -13.08
CA MET A 530 -22.44 64.38 -11.74
C MET A 530 -21.89 65.52 -10.88
N VAL A 531 -21.22 66.51 -11.50
CA VAL A 531 -20.77 67.75 -10.84
C VAL A 531 -21.27 68.95 -11.62
#